data_AF-A0A3M7N0T4-F1
#
_entry.id   AF-A0A3M7N0T4-F1
#
_cell.length_a   1.000
_cell.length_b   1.000
_cell.length_c   1.000
_cell.angle_alpha   90.00
_cell.angle_beta   90.00
_cell.angle_gamma   90.00
#
_symmetry.space_group_name_H-M   'P 1'
#
loop_
_entity.id
_entity.type
_entity.pdbx_description
1 polymer ?
#
loop_
_entity_poly.entity_id
_entity_poly.type
_entity_poly.pdbx_seq_one_letter_code
_entity_poly.pdbx_strand_id
1 'polypeptide(L)'
;MLLTAYPSITRDEFQQACQAFESRCQDGRRLDGTDWLSVTWTGEEVRIKQRRKEQWSDEEEQIINFSIAYSSTYSVPVLWFWSLRLSTAAHVHAIVAEHLDQAVRSVGVMGAISQAYHPVTDMPAFFIHPCNTHSAMRAVDDGERLSQEDYLLIWLGLTGSSIGLHVPSHLLTHSVG
;
A
#
# COMPACT_ATOMS: atom_id res chain seq x y z
N MET A 1 5.90 -12.79 13.97
CA MET A 1 6.27 -14.21 13.78
C MET A 1 6.75 -14.41 12.34
N LEU A 2 7.33 -15.56 12.00
CA LEU A 2 7.70 -15.86 10.61
C LEU A 2 6.46 -16.20 9.78
N LEU A 3 6.47 -15.79 8.52
CA LEU A 3 5.44 -16.09 7.54
C LEU A 3 5.49 -17.56 7.13
N THR A 4 4.32 -18.17 6.95
CA THR A 4 4.14 -19.59 6.62
C THR A 4 3.44 -19.83 5.28
N ALA A 5 2.69 -18.85 4.77
CA ALA A 5 1.89 -18.99 3.57
C ALA A 5 2.52 -18.40 2.29
N TYR A 6 3.79 -18.01 2.34
CA TYR A 6 4.48 -17.36 1.20
C TYR A 6 4.31 -18.14 -0.13
N PRO A 7 4.03 -17.47 -1.28
CA PRO A 7 3.95 -16.03 -1.50
C PRO A 7 2.60 -15.38 -1.14
N SER A 8 1.69 -16.14 -0.54
CA SER A 8 0.45 -15.64 0.03
C SER A 8 0.67 -15.17 1.48
N ILE A 9 -0.40 -14.67 2.09
CA ILE A 9 -0.50 -14.44 3.53
C ILE A 9 -1.84 -14.98 4.00
N THR A 10 -1.89 -15.62 5.17
CA THR A 10 -3.17 -15.99 5.80
C THR A 10 -3.85 -14.76 6.40
N ARG A 11 -5.14 -14.87 6.75
CA ARG A 11 -5.85 -13.80 7.45
C ARG A 11 -5.19 -13.44 8.79
N ASP A 12 -4.77 -14.45 9.56
CA ASP A 12 -4.16 -14.23 10.87
C ASP A 12 -2.77 -13.59 10.75
N GLU A 13 -1.97 -14.03 9.78
CA GLU A 13 -0.68 -13.40 9.47
C GLU A 13 -0.85 -11.96 8.98
N PHE A 14 -1.89 -11.70 8.16
CA PHE A 14 -2.22 -10.35 7.69
C PHE A 14 -2.58 -9.43 8.86
N GLN A 15 -3.43 -9.88 9.78
CA GLN A 15 -3.77 -9.09 10.98
C GLN A 15 -2.53 -8.78 11.82
N GLN A 16 -1.66 -9.76 12.03
CA GLN A 16 -0.40 -9.57 12.75
C GLN A 16 0.53 -8.58 12.04
N ALA A 17 0.64 -8.67 10.71
CA ALA A 17 1.41 -7.74 9.90
C ALA A 17 0.89 -6.31 10.02
N CYS A 18 -0.43 -6.12 9.94
CA CYS A 18 -1.08 -4.81 10.03
C CYS A 18 -0.88 -4.15 11.40
N GLN A 19 -1.00 -4.93 12.48
CA GLN A 19 -0.75 -4.44 13.85
C GLN A 19 0.72 -4.05 14.04
N ALA A 20 1.64 -4.89 13.58
CA ALA A 20 3.08 -4.59 13.65
C ALA A 20 3.41 -3.31 12.86
N PHE A 21 2.88 -3.20 11.65
CA PHE A 21 3.09 -2.04 10.78
C PHE A 21 2.53 -0.74 11.37
N GLU A 22 1.32 -0.76 11.95
CA GLU A 22 0.78 0.40 12.67
C GLU A 22 1.70 0.77 13.84
N SER A 23 2.08 -0.20 14.67
CA SER A 23 2.94 0.03 15.82
C SER A 23 4.28 0.63 15.41
N ARG A 24 4.87 0.17 14.29
CA ARG A 24 6.09 0.74 13.71
C ARG A 24 5.89 2.18 13.26
N CYS A 25 4.75 2.52 12.69
CA CYS A 25 4.46 3.88 12.23
C CYS A 25 4.21 4.86 13.39
N GLN A 26 3.66 4.37 14.51
CA GLN A 26 3.34 5.16 15.69
C GLN A 26 4.52 5.28 16.67
N ASP A 27 5.53 4.43 16.54
CA ASP A 27 6.77 4.53 17.30
C ASP A 27 7.51 5.85 16.99
N GLY A 28 7.97 6.54 18.04
CA GLY A 28 8.93 7.64 17.98
C GLY A 28 8.79 8.64 16.82
N ARG A 29 7.68 9.40 16.73
CA ARG A 29 7.49 10.49 15.73
C ARG A 29 7.86 10.10 14.29
N ARG A 30 7.79 8.82 13.92
CA ARG A 30 8.30 8.31 12.64
C ARG A 30 7.55 8.85 11.42
N LEU A 31 6.39 9.47 11.59
CA LEU A 31 5.71 10.15 10.49
C LEU A 31 6.19 11.60 10.28
N ASP A 32 6.95 12.17 11.22
CA ASP A 32 7.45 13.55 11.14
C ASP A 32 8.36 13.71 9.91
N GLY A 33 8.14 14.77 9.14
CA GLY A 33 8.90 15.06 7.92
C GLY A 33 8.54 14.17 6.72
N THR A 34 7.56 13.28 6.87
CA THR A 34 6.97 12.52 5.76
C THR A 34 5.71 13.20 5.22
N ASP A 35 5.22 12.74 4.08
CA ASP A 35 3.93 13.10 3.52
C ASP A 35 2.77 12.23 4.07
N TRP A 36 3.07 11.24 4.92
CA TRP A 36 2.07 10.42 5.59
C TRP A 36 1.54 11.14 6.83
N LEU A 37 0.23 11.37 6.86
CA LEU A 37 -0.48 12.08 7.92
C LEU A 37 -0.92 11.15 9.04
N SER A 38 -1.27 9.91 8.72
CA SER A 38 -1.70 8.90 9.69
C SER A 38 -1.62 7.49 9.12
N VAL A 39 -1.29 6.53 9.98
CA VAL A 39 -1.44 5.09 9.72
C VAL A 39 -2.26 4.51 10.87
N THR A 40 -3.36 3.82 10.55
CA THR A 40 -4.27 3.28 11.57
C THR A 40 -4.80 1.91 11.17
N TRP A 41 -4.70 0.94 12.07
CA TRP A 41 -5.34 -0.36 11.96
C TRP A 41 -6.74 -0.31 12.56
N THR A 42 -7.74 -0.78 11.81
CA THR A 42 -9.16 -0.72 12.24
C THR A 42 -9.69 -2.04 12.81
N GLY A 43 -8.91 -3.12 12.72
CA GLY A 43 -9.38 -4.50 12.93
C GLY A 43 -9.67 -5.26 11.62
N GLU A 44 -9.91 -4.54 10.53
CA GLU A 44 -10.21 -5.12 9.20
C GLU A 44 -9.26 -4.62 8.10
N GLU A 45 -8.78 -3.38 8.22
CA GLU A 45 -7.93 -2.72 7.22
C GLU A 45 -6.91 -1.79 7.88
N VAL A 46 -5.80 -1.53 7.19
CA VAL A 46 -4.91 -0.40 7.52
C VAL A 46 -5.31 0.80 6.68
N ARG A 47 -5.58 1.93 7.31
CA ARG A 47 -5.83 3.21 6.66
C ARG A 47 -4.58 4.07 6.68
N ILE A 48 -4.19 4.57 5.53
CA ILE A 48 -3.09 5.53 5.38
C ILE A 48 -3.65 6.80 4.76
N LYS A 49 -3.35 7.95 5.38
CA LYS A 49 -3.64 9.27 4.78
C LYS A 49 -2.32 9.87 4.30
N GLN A 50 -2.24 10.20 3.03
CA GLN A 50 -1.07 10.84 2.43
C GLN A 50 -1.48 12.24 1.95
N ARG A 51 -0.65 13.23 2.26
CA ARG A 51 -0.71 14.57 1.69
C ARG A 51 0.04 14.58 0.37
N ARG A 52 -0.56 15.15 -0.68
CA ARG A 52 0.12 15.39 -1.97
C ARG A 52 0.03 16.84 -2.36
N LYS A 53 1.14 17.35 -2.88
CA LYS A 53 1.17 18.64 -3.57
C LYS A 53 0.82 18.39 -5.03
N GLU A 54 -0.15 19.12 -5.54
CA GLU A 54 -0.45 19.09 -6.97
C GLU A 54 0.66 19.83 -7.72
N GLN A 55 1.24 19.21 -8.74
CA GLN A 55 2.42 19.76 -9.42
C GLN A 55 2.16 21.12 -10.10
N TRP A 56 0.90 21.42 -10.46
CA TRP A 56 0.53 22.57 -11.29
C TRP A 56 -0.51 23.51 -10.64
N SER A 57 -0.76 23.42 -9.34
CA SER A 57 -1.59 24.39 -8.62
C SER A 57 -0.87 24.96 -7.40
N ASP A 58 -0.93 26.28 -7.24
CA ASP A 58 -0.19 27.00 -6.18
C ASP A 58 -0.82 26.83 -4.77
N GLU A 59 -2.03 26.26 -4.65
CA GLU A 59 -2.80 26.40 -3.40
C GLU A 59 -3.54 25.16 -2.86
N GLU A 60 -3.58 24.00 -3.53
CA GLU A 60 -4.43 22.92 -3.01
C GLU A 60 -3.70 21.59 -2.80
N GLU A 61 -3.22 21.41 -1.57
CA GLU A 61 -2.82 20.10 -1.07
C GLU A 61 -4.01 19.13 -1.14
N GLN A 62 -3.82 17.99 -1.80
CA GLN A 62 -4.81 16.93 -1.86
C GLN A 62 -4.48 15.85 -0.84
N ILE A 63 -5.51 15.37 -0.12
CA ILE A 63 -5.37 14.17 0.71
C ILE A 63 -5.81 12.96 -0.12
N ILE A 64 -4.89 12.01 -0.30
CA ILE A 64 -5.19 10.68 -0.81
C ILE A 64 -5.35 9.75 0.39
N ASN A 65 -6.46 9.02 0.43
CA ASN A 65 -6.69 7.98 1.40
C ASN A 65 -6.37 6.64 0.74
N PHE A 66 -5.61 5.82 1.44
CA PHE A 66 -5.33 4.44 1.08
C PHE A 66 -5.91 3.50 2.12
N SER A 67 -6.34 2.33 1.66
CA SER A 67 -6.67 1.21 2.51
C SER A 67 -5.94 -0.04 2.05
N ILE A 68 -5.39 -0.78 3.01
CA ILE A 68 -4.85 -2.12 2.81
C ILE A 68 -5.84 -3.10 3.43
N ALA A 69 -6.51 -3.89 2.59
CA ALA A 69 -7.51 -4.88 3.00
C ALA A 69 -7.13 -6.28 2.51
N TYR A 70 -7.57 -7.31 3.23
CA TYR A 70 -7.28 -8.70 2.87
C TYR A 70 -8.24 -9.24 1.80
N SER A 71 -7.71 -9.85 0.74
CA SER A 71 -8.52 -10.64 -0.21
C SER A 71 -8.56 -12.10 0.23
N SER A 72 -9.74 -12.61 0.57
CA SER A 72 -9.94 -14.05 0.82
C SER A 72 -9.82 -14.90 -0.44
N THR A 73 -10.13 -14.34 -1.62
CA THR A 73 -10.05 -15.05 -2.90
C THR A 73 -8.61 -15.29 -3.33
N TYR A 74 -7.75 -14.30 -3.16
CA TYR A 74 -6.35 -14.38 -3.58
C TYR A 74 -5.38 -14.70 -2.43
N SER A 75 -5.83 -14.60 -1.18
CA SER A 75 -4.98 -14.75 0.02
C SER A 75 -3.78 -13.81 0.03
N VAL A 76 -4.02 -12.55 -0.33
CA VAL A 76 -3.02 -11.47 -0.39
C VAL A 76 -3.66 -10.14 0.04
N PRO A 77 -2.86 -9.13 0.41
CA PRO A 77 -3.35 -7.77 0.61
C PRO A 77 -3.78 -7.12 -0.71
N VAL A 78 -4.72 -6.20 -0.65
CA VAL A 78 -5.22 -5.39 -1.76
C VAL A 78 -5.12 -3.92 -1.38
N LEU A 79 -4.50 -3.12 -2.25
CA LEU A 79 -4.37 -1.68 -2.06
C LEU A 79 -5.53 -0.96 -2.72
N TRP A 80 -6.37 -0.36 -1.89
CA TRP A 80 -7.47 0.52 -2.26
C TRP A 80 -7.07 1.98 -2.05
N PHE A 81 -7.68 2.88 -2.81
CA PHE A 81 -7.45 4.31 -2.67
C PHE A 81 -8.63 5.16 -3.16
N TRP A 82 -8.78 6.33 -2.55
CA TRP A 82 -9.79 7.32 -2.92
C TRP A 82 -9.40 8.72 -2.44
N SER A 83 -10.03 9.73 -3.01
CA SER A 83 -9.91 11.12 -2.58
C SER A 83 -11.15 11.89 -3.02
N LEU A 84 -11.43 13.02 -2.36
CA LEU A 84 -12.52 13.92 -2.75
C LEU A 84 -12.37 14.42 -4.20
N ARG A 85 -11.13 14.54 -4.69
CA ARG A 85 -10.84 14.97 -6.07
C ARG A 85 -10.69 13.81 -7.05
N LEU A 86 -10.68 12.55 -6.59
CA LEU A 86 -10.62 11.38 -7.46
C LEU A 86 -12.02 10.91 -7.86
N SER A 87 -12.71 11.75 -8.64
CA SER A 87 -14.09 11.49 -9.09
C SER A 87 -14.19 10.93 -10.51
N THR A 88 -13.11 10.98 -11.30
CA THR A 88 -13.12 10.55 -12.71
C THR A 88 -11.93 9.64 -13.02
N ALA A 89 -12.08 8.79 -14.05
CA ALA A 89 -10.99 7.98 -14.58
C ALA A 89 -9.80 8.86 -15.03
N ALA A 90 -10.04 10.06 -15.56
CA ALA A 90 -9.00 10.99 -15.97
C ALA A 90 -8.10 11.42 -14.79
N HIS A 91 -8.67 11.68 -13.62
CA HIS A 91 -7.90 12.04 -12.42
C HIS A 91 -7.06 10.85 -11.91
N VAL A 92 -7.59 9.63 -12.00
CA VAL A 92 -6.81 8.42 -11.67
C VAL A 92 -5.68 8.22 -12.67
N HIS A 93 -5.94 8.39 -13.97
CA HIS A 93 -4.90 8.31 -14.99
C HIS A 93 -3.80 9.35 -14.79
N ALA A 94 -4.13 10.57 -14.37
CA ALA A 94 -3.12 11.59 -14.06
C ALA A 94 -2.21 11.15 -12.90
N ILE A 95 -2.78 10.65 -11.80
CA ILE A 95 -1.99 10.11 -10.68
C ILE A 95 -1.10 8.96 -11.12
N VAL A 96 -1.63 8.03 -11.91
CA VAL A 96 -0.89 6.86 -12.36
C VAL A 96 0.20 7.26 -13.34
N ALA A 97 -0.10 8.11 -14.32
CA ALA A 97 0.85 8.55 -15.33
C ALA A 97 2.06 9.28 -14.73
N GLU A 98 1.84 10.08 -13.68
CA GLU A 98 2.92 10.74 -12.92
C GLU A 98 3.93 9.73 -12.33
N HIS A 99 3.47 8.52 -12.00
CA HIS A 99 4.28 7.49 -11.34
C HIS A 99 4.61 6.29 -12.26
N LEU A 100 4.00 6.24 -13.45
CA LEU A 100 4.16 5.15 -14.41
C LEU A 100 5.59 5.10 -14.97
N ASP A 101 6.22 6.26 -15.22
CA ASP A 101 7.62 6.32 -15.67
C ASP A 101 8.61 5.73 -14.65
N GLN A 102 8.24 5.72 -13.36
CA GLN A 102 9.02 5.09 -12.29
C GLN A 102 8.70 3.59 -12.16
N ALA A 103 7.41 3.22 -12.22
CA ALA A 103 6.94 1.84 -12.07
C ALA A 103 7.29 0.92 -13.25
N VAL A 104 7.38 1.46 -14.48
CA VAL A 104 7.75 0.69 -15.69
C VAL A 104 9.22 0.25 -15.65
N ARG A 105 10.09 0.90 -14.87
CA ARG A 105 11.51 0.53 -14.73
C ARG A 105 11.77 -0.60 -13.74
N SER A 106 10.82 -0.91 -12.85
CA SER A 106 10.97 -1.95 -11.83
C SER A 106 9.77 -2.90 -11.84
N VAL A 107 9.85 -3.94 -12.67
CA VAL A 107 9.01 -5.15 -12.62
C VAL A 107 7.53 -4.92 -13.00
N GLY A 108 7.09 -5.64 -14.03
CA GLY A 108 5.82 -5.46 -14.72
C GLY A 108 4.60 -5.29 -13.80
N VAL A 109 4.01 -4.10 -13.91
CA VAL A 109 2.69 -3.64 -13.41
C VAL A 109 1.97 -4.65 -12.50
N MET A 110 1.92 -4.34 -11.21
CA MET A 110 1.29 -5.12 -10.12
C MET A 110 -0.24 -5.35 -10.26
N GLY A 111 -0.81 -5.16 -11.44
CA GLY A 111 -2.23 -5.38 -11.76
C GLY A 111 -2.87 -4.15 -12.39
N ALA A 112 -3.99 -4.35 -13.07
CA ALA A 112 -4.79 -3.24 -13.57
C ALA A 112 -5.47 -2.48 -12.43
N ILE A 113 -5.57 -1.16 -12.54
CA ILE A 113 -6.40 -0.37 -11.63
C ILE A 113 -7.86 -0.55 -12.03
N SER A 114 -8.70 -0.86 -11.05
CA SER A 114 -10.13 -1.10 -11.20
C SER A 114 -10.92 -0.25 -10.20
N GLN A 115 -12.23 -0.13 -10.42
CA GLN A 115 -13.15 0.57 -9.51
C GLN A 115 -14.19 -0.42 -8.99
N ALA A 116 -14.47 -0.38 -7.69
CA ALA A 116 -15.50 -1.19 -7.04
C ALA A 116 -15.95 -0.54 -5.72
N TYR A 117 -16.89 -1.17 -5.03
CA TYR A 117 -17.23 -0.82 -3.66
C TYR A 117 -16.16 -1.38 -2.71
N HIS A 118 -15.63 -0.51 -1.85
CA HIS A 118 -14.60 -0.86 -0.89
C HIS A 118 -15.12 -1.88 0.15
N PRO A 119 -14.40 -2.99 0.41
CA PRO A 119 -14.94 -4.13 1.17
C PRO A 119 -15.29 -3.82 2.63
N VAL A 120 -14.71 -2.77 3.22
CA VAL A 120 -14.95 -2.39 4.63
C VAL A 120 -15.93 -1.22 4.76
N THR A 121 -15.93 -0.28 3.81
CA THR A 121 -16.67 0.99 3.94
C THR A 121 -17.89 1.05 3.04
N ASP A 122 -18.00 0.14 2.08
CA ASP A 122 -19.05 0.08 1.06
C ASP A 122 -19.19 1.39 0.25
N MET A 123 -18.07 2.13 0.13
CA MET A 123 -17.99 3.35 -0.67
C MET A 123 -17.28 3.08 -2.00
N PRO A 124 -17.63 3.78 -3.09
CA PRO A 124 -16.88 3.68 -4.34
C PRO A 124 -15.41 4.06 -4.13
N ALA A 125 -14.51 3.18 -4.54
CA ALA A 125 -13.06 3.38 -4.46
C ALA A 125 -12.35 2.72 -5.63
N PHE A 126 -11.10 3.11 -5.85
CA PHE A 126 -10.21 2.45 -6.80
C PHE A 126 -9.32 1.46 -6.07
N PHE A 127 -8.84 0.44 -6.77
CA PHE A 127 -7.90 -0.53 -6.23
C PHE A 127 -6.98 -1.10 -7.30
N ILE A 128 -5.82 -1.59 -6.88
CA ILE A 128 -4.92 -2.36 -7.74
C ILE A 128 -5.34 -3.83 -7.67
N HIS A 129 -5.64 -4.44 -8.82
CA HIS A 129 -6.10 -5.82 -8.88
C HIS A 129 -5.00 -6.80 -8.44
N PRO A 130 -5.25 -7.71 -7.47
CA PRO A 130 -4.20 -8.50 -6.83
C PRO A 130 -3.70 -9.71 -7.65
N CYS A 131 -4.14 -9.90 -8.90
CA CYS A 131 -3.84 -11.12 -9.67
C CYS A 131 -2.34 -11.35 -9.92
N ASN A 132 -1.53 -10.29 -9.94
CA ASN A 132 -0.10 -10.40 -10.15
C ASN A 132 0.71 -10.45 -8.85
N THR A 133 0.05 -10.33 -7.69
CA THR A 133 0.74 -10.21 -6.39
C THR A 133 1.64 -11.39 -6.10
N HIS A 134 1.18 -12.64 -6.27
CA HIS A 134 2.03 -13.80 -6.00
C HIS A 134 3.29 -13.83 -6.86
N SER A 135 3.16 -13.49 -8.15
CA SER A 135 4.27 -13.47 -9.10
C SER A 135 5.29 -12.39 -8.74
N ALA A 136 4.82 -11.19 -8.37
CA ALA A 136 5.69 -10.09 -7.98
C ALA A 136 6.41 -10.35 -6.66
N MET A 137 5.72 -10.92 -5.66
CA MET A 137 6.34 -11.29 -4.39
C MET A 137 7.47 -12.31 -4.64
N ARG A 138 7.22 -13.36 -5.45
CA ARG A 138 8.24 -14.36 -5.83
C ARG A 138 9.45 -13.76 -6.55
N ALA A 139 9.26 -12.70 -7.33
CA ALA A 139 10.34 -12.08 -8.09
C ALA A 139 11.36 -11.36 -7.21
N VAL A 140 11.00 -11.05 -5.96
CA VAL A 140 11.88 -10.40 -4.97
C VAL A 140 12.22 -11.33 -3.79
N ASP A 141 11.95 -12.63 -3.93
CA ASP A 141 12.33 -13.64 -2.96
C ASP A 141 13.85 -13.81 -2.94
N ASP A 142 14.48 -13.58 -1.79
CA ASP A 142 15.90 -13.81 -1.56
C ASP A 142 16.17 -15.17 -0.89
N GLY A 143 15.12 -15.97 -0.63
CA GLY A 143 15.20 -17.28 0.01
C GLY A 143 15.18 -17.24 1.54
N GLU A 144 15.20 -16.05 2.15
CA GLU A 144 15.06 -15.89 3.59
C GLU A 144 13.61 -15.94 4.04
N ARG A 145 13.36 -16.46 5.25
CA ARG A 145 12.01 -16.49 5.80
C ARG A 145 11.60 -15.08 6.24
N LEU A 146 10.65 -14.50 5.52
CA LEU A 146 10.08 -13.20 5.86
C LEU A 146 9.31 -13.24 7.19
N SER A 147 9.37 -12.15 7.95
CA SER A 147 8.34 -11.89 8.94
C SER A 147 7.04 -11.44 8.27
N GLN A 148 5.93 -11.50 9.01
CA GLN A 148 4.63 -11.04 8.52
C GLN A 148 4.65 -9.54 8.16
N GLU A 149 5.34 -8.73 8.96
CA GLU A 149 5.50 -7.29 8.72
C GLU A 149 6.36 -7.04 7.48
N ASP A 150 7.48 -7.75 7.32
CA ASP A 150 8.38 -7.57 6.16
C ASP A 150 7.65 -7.92 4.86
N TYR A 151 6.84 -8.98 4.86
CA TYR A 151 5.97 -9.29 3.72
C TYR A 151 5.08 -8.11 3.34
N LEU A 152 4.43 -7.48 4.33
CA LEU A 152 3.53 -6.35 4.10
C LEU A 152 4.29 -5.12 3.59
N LEU A 153 5.47 -4.82 4.12
CA LEU A 153 6.31 -3.70 3.69
C LEU A 153 6.85 -3.89 2.26
N ILE A 154 7.32 -5.09 1.93
CA ILE A 154 7.78 -5.44 0.58
C ILE A 154 6.60 -5.33 -0.41
N TRP A 155 5.46 -5.94 -0.07
CA TRP A 155 4.25 -5.86 -0.89
C TRP A 155 3.80 -4.40 -1.11
N LEU A 156 3.86 -3.57 -0.08
CA LEU A 156 3.48 -2.16 -0.15
C LEU A 156 4.47 -1.36 -1.02
N GLY A 157 5.77 -1.65 -0.94
CA GLY A 157 6.77 -1.03 -1.81
C GLY A 157 6.54 -1.36 -3.29
N LEU A 158 6.22 -2.62 -3.60
CA LEU A 158 5.91 -3.06 -4.96
C LEU A 158 4.58 -2.50 -5.49
N THR A 159 3.54 -2.49 -4.66
CA THR A 159 2.18 -2.13 -5.07
C THR A 159 1.94 -0.62 -5.01
N GLY A 160 2.31 0.01 -3.90
CA GLY A 160 2.03 1.41 -3.61
C GLY A 160 2.80 2.40 -4.49
N SER A 161 4.05 2.07 -4.85
CA SER A 161 4.89 2.93 -5.69
C SER A 161 4.25 3.24 -7.05
N SER A 162 3.51 2.29 -7.63
CA SER A 162 2.80 2.45 -8.91
C SER A 162 1.73 3.54 -8.93
N ILE A 163 1.28 3.98 -7.75
CA ILE A 163 0.28 5.03 -7.58
C ILE A 163 0.78 6.16 -6.67
N GLY A 164 2.09 6.26 -6.43
CA GLY A 164 2.74 7.32 -5.65
C GLY A 164 2.66 7.17 -4.13
N LEU A 165 2.27 6.00 -3.63
CA LEU A 165 2.39 5.68 -2.21
C LEU A 165 3.79 5.11 -1.96
N HIS A 166 4.72 5.99 -1.61
CA HIS A 166 6.08 5.59 -1.24
C HIS A 166 6.14 5.34 0.26
N VAL A 167 6.70 4.20 0.66
CA VAL A 167 6.98 3.89 2.06
C VAL A 167 8.18 4.73 2.51
N PRO A 168 8.08 5.55 3.57
CA PRO A 168 9.21 6.28 4.11
C PRO A 168 10.39 5.35 4.41
N SER A 169 11.59 5.68 3.95
CA SER A 169 12.74 4.77 3.93
C SER A 169 13.18 4.31 5.33
N HIS A 170 13.04 5.15 6.36
CA HIS A 170 13.32 4.78 7.75
C HIS A 170 12.31 3.82 8.36
N LEU A 171 11.16 3.59 7.73
CA LEU A 171 10.25 2.49 8.08
C LEU A 171 10.76 1.15 7.52
N LEU A 172 11.55 1.17 6.45
CA LEU A 172 12.14 -0.02 5.82
C LEU A 172 13.42 -0.49 6.53
N THR A 173 14.10 0.39 7.26
CA THR A 173 15.26 0.01 8.07
C THR A 173 14.80 -0.73 9.32
N HIS A 174 15.20 -2.00 9.47
CA HIS A 174 15.12 -2.69 10.75
C HIS A 174 15.95 -1.93 11.78
N SER A 175 15.39 -1.67 12.96
CA SER A 175 16.18 -1.26 14.12
C SER A 175 17.19 -2.37 14.38
N VAL A 176 18.46 -2.09 14.10
CA VAL A 176 19.56 -2.94 14.55
C VAL A 176 19.73 -2.65 16.04
N GLY A 177 19.23 -3.57 16.89
CA GLY A 177 19.54 -3.63 18.32
C GLY A 177 18.69 -2.73 19.21
#